data_AF-A0A137NW35-F1
#
_entry.id   AF-A0A137NW35-F1
#
_cell.length_a   1.000
_cell.length_b   1.000
_cell.length_c   1.000
_cell.angle_alpha   90.00
_cell.angle_beta   90.00
_cell.angle_gamma   90.00
#
_symmetry.space_group_name_H-M   'P 1'
#
loop_
_entity.id
_entity.type
_entity.pdbx_description
1 polymer ?
#
loop_
_entity_poly.entity_id
_entity_poly.type
_entity_poly.pdbx_seq_one_letter_code
_entity_poly.pdbx_strand_id
1 'polypeptide(L)'
;MSKNCEINWLNVISNREFKTFLDLNLVKEISMISKLMREKLKPKLFKNLILNLDIVKFESNIITMANDKQFIYGKCDYNTLREENEGSVEDSLNDFIISLNDIKKFAKSFYFDYSIKAGYYLYPLIGNFNNLTELKIKLSHIPFKAFADIGKTLPNLNRLELECVDLIKSAIEVISEKDIVFPPNLSYLKIFSIYVIISTLLSDPYEYLFNTKVYPISYEYFTLSKISIPSLKRLDFIPKDKENRGLEEFLELKY
;
A
#
# COMPACT_ATOMS: atom_id res chain seq x y z
N MET A 1 -44.64 -3.63 13.79
CA MET A 1 -43.41 -3.52 12.97
C MET A 1 -42.67 -4.85 13.06
N SER A 2 -42.75 -5.69 12.03
CA SER A 2 -41.99 -6.95 11.98
C SER A 2 -40.52 -6.64 11.70
N LYS A 3 -39.63 -6.96 12.64
CA LYS A 3 -38.20 -7.02 12.36
C LYS A 3 -37.99 -8.10 11.29
N ASN A 4 -37.57 -7.71 10.10
CA ASN A 4 -37.02 -8.65 9.14
C ASN A 4 -35.76 -9.25 9.79
N CYS A 5 -35.88 -10.46 10.31
CA CYS A 5 -34.71 -11.24 10.68
C CYS A 5 -33.99 -11.61 9.38
N GLU A 6 -32.86 -10.97 9.11
CA GLU A 6 -31.96 -11.42 8.05
C GLU A 6 -31.45 -12.81 8.43
N ILE A 7 -31.97 -13.83 7.76
CA ILE A 7 -31.44 -15.19 7.88
C ILE A 7 -30.09 -15.21 7.21
N ASN A 8 -29.04 -15.46 8.00
CA ASN A 8 -27.71 -15.72 7.46
C ASN A 8 -27.68 -17.12 6.82
N TRP A 9 -28.04 -17.18 5.54
CA TRP A 9 -28.06 -18.43 4.76
C TRP A 9 -26.71 -19.15 4.73
N LEU A 10 -25.60 -18.43 4.87
CA LEU A 10 -24.26 -19.02 4.96
C LEU A 10 -24.12 -19.86 6.25
N ASN A 11 -24.67 -19.40 7.37
CA ASN A 11 -24.72 -20.16 8.61
C ASN A 11 -25.66 -21.36 8.49
N VAL A 12 -26.83 -21.19 7.87
CA VAL A 12 -27.79 -22.29 7.64
C VAL A 12 -27.17 -23.39 6.78
N ILE A 13 -26.55 -23.04 5.65
CA ILE A 13 -25.91 -24.00 4.74
C ILE A 13 -24.66 -24.63 5.38
N SER A 14 -23.99 -23.93 6.29
CA SER A 14 -22.81 -24.45 7.00
C SER A 14 -23.17 -25.37 8.17
N ASN A 15 -24.40 -25.27 8.70
CA ASN A 15 -24.88 -26.05 9.83
C ASN A 15 -24.82 -27.56 9.55
N ARG A 16 -24.24 -28.31 10.49
CA ARG A 16 -24.01 -29.75 10.34
C ARG A 16 -25.32 -30.55 10.32
N GLU A 17 -26.29 -30.19 11.15
CA GLU A 17 -27.61 -30.84 11.19
C GLU A 17 -28.35 -30.61 9.88
N PHE A 18 -28.37 -29.37 9.36
CA PHE A 18 -28.96 -29.07 8.06
C PHE A 18 -28.34 -29.92 6.95
N LYS A 19 -27.02 -30.09 6.94
CA LYS A 19 -26.32 -30.95 5.97
C LYS A 19 -26.71 -32.43 6.06
N THR A 20 -27.18 -32.93 7.20
CA THR A 20 -27.64 -34.33 7.30
C THR A 20 -28.97 -34.57 6.58
N PHE A 21 -29.75 -33.51 6.36
CA PHE A 21 -31.01 -33.57 5.61
C PHE A 21 -30.84 -33.38 4.09
N LEU A 22 -29.64 -33.03 3.63
CA LEU A 22 -29.34 -32.87 2.21
C LEU A 22 -28.73 -34.16 1.66
N ASP A 23 -29.28 -34.67 0.56
CA ASP A 23 -28.60 -35.75 -0.16
C ASP A 23 -27.28 -35.27 -0.79
N LEU A 24 -26.41 -36.22 -1.12
CA LEU A 24 -25.07 -35.94 -1.64
C LEU A 24 -25.09 -35.13 -2.95
N ASN A 25 -26.12 -35.29 -3.79
CA ASN A 25 -26.24 -34.58 -5.06
C ASN A 25 -26.62 -33.12 -4.83
N LEU A 26 -27.56 -32.83 -3.93
CA LEU A 26 -27.91 -31.47 -3.53
C LEU A 26 -26.73 -30.75 -2.89
N VAL A 27 -25.95 -31.42 -2.04
CA VAL A 27 -24.72 -30.84 -1.46
C VAL A 27 -23.72 -30.47 -2.56
N LYS A 28 -23.53 -31.33 -3.57
CA LYS A 28 -22.67 -31.04 -4.72
C LYS A 28 -23.18 -29.83 -5.51
N GLU A 29 -24.46 -29.78 -5.81
CA GLU A 29 -25.07 -28.68 -6.57
C GLU A 29 -24.95 -27.35 -5.82
N ILE A 30 -25.31 -27.31 -4.53
CA ILE A 30 -25.16 -26.13 -3.68
C ILE A 30 -23.69 -25.68 -3.65
N SER A 31 -22.75 -26.62 -3.53
CA SER A 31 -21.31 -26.31 -3.57
C SER A 31 -20.88 -25.69 -4.91
N MET A 32 -21.37 -26.22 -6.04
CA MET A 32 -21.09 -25.68 -7.38
C MET A 32 -21.69 -24.29 -7.57
N ILE A 33 -22.94 -24.09 -7.19
CA ILE A 33 -23.61 -22.77 -7.25
C ILE A 33 -22.85 -21.78 -6.37
N SER A 34 -22.50 -22.18 -5.14
CA SER A 34 -21.75 -21.34 -4.20
C SER A 34 -20.37 -20.96 -4.77
N LYS A 35 -19.65 -21.91 -5.37
CA LYS A 35 -18.37 -21.65 -6.07
C LYS A 35 -18.57 -20.66 -7.21
N LEU A 36 -19.55 -20.88 -8.09
CA LEU A 36 -19.86 -20.00 -9.21
C LEU A 36 -20.18 -18.57 -8.74
N MET A 37 -21.00 -18.44 -7.70
CA MET A 37 -21.36 -17.15 -7.12
C MET A 37 -20.13 -16.44 -6.53
N ARG A 38 -19.26 -17.15 -5.80
CA ARG A 38 -17.99 -16.57 -5.31
C ARG A 38 -17.14 -16.05 -6.46
N GLU A 39 -16.92 -16.84 -7.51
CA GLU A 39 -16.14 -16.39 -8.68
C GLU A 39 -16.75 -15.15 -9.35
N LYS A 40 -18.08 -15.09 -9.50
CA LYS A 40 -18.78 -13.91 -10.05
C LYS A 40 -18.68 -12.68 -9.15
N LEU A 41 -18.55 -12.86 -7.84
CA LEU A 41 -18.44 -11.77 -6.87
C LEU A 41 -17.01 -11.26 -6.69
N LYS A 42 -15.97 -12.07 -6.99
CA LYS A 42 -14.56 -11.66 -6.84
C LYS A 42 -14.25 -10.28 -7.43
N PRO A 43 -14.63 -9.94 -8.69
CA PRO A 43 -14.34 -8.64 -9.27
C PRO A 43 -14.93 -7.47 -8.48
N LYS A 44 -16.08 -7.68 -7.84
CA LYS A 44 -16.77 -6.65 -7.06
C LYS A 44 -16.17 -6.53 -5.65
N LEU A 45 -15.89 -7.66 -5.00
CA LEU A 45 -15.34 -7.72 -3.65
C LEU A 45 -13.90 -7.19 -3.60
N PHE A 46 -13.07 -7.55 -4.58
CA PHE A 46 -11.65 -7.21 -4.61
C PHE A 46 -11.33 -6.01 -5.51
N LYS A 47 -12.34 -5.23 -5.91
CA LYS A 47 -12.16 -4.02 -6.74
C LYS A 47 -11.30 -2.98 -6.02
N ASN A 48 -11.55 -2.81 -4.73
CA ASN A 48 -10.87 -1.82 -3.89
C ASN A 48 -10.19 -2.58 -2.76
N LEU A 49 -8.86 -2.56 -2.74
CA LEU A 49 -8.07 -3.21 -1.70
C LEU A 49 -7.53 -2.17 -0.74
N ILE A 50 -7.50 -2.53 0.54
CA ILE A 50 -6.88 -1.73 1.59
C ILE A 50 -5.87 -2.62 2.29
N LEU A 51 -4.62 -2.19 2.32
CA LEU A 51 -3.58 -2.80 3.13
C LEU A 51 -3.30 -1.89 4.31
N ASN A 52 -3.69 -2.36 5.49
CA ASN A 52 -3.45 -1.71 6.78
C ASN A 52 -2.90 -2.79 7.73
N LEU A 53 -1.69 -2.59 8.23
CA LEU A 53 -0.97 -3.57 9.04
C LEU A 53 -1.51 -3.72 10.47
N ASP A 54 -2.38 -2.82 10.92
CA ASP A 54 -3.11 -3.01 12.18
C ASP A 54 -4.20 -4.07 12.03
N ILE A 55 -4.69 -4.31 10.81
CA ILE A 55 -5.76 -5.25 10.49
C ILE A 55 -5.20 -6.55 9.88
N VAL A 56 -4.27 -6.44 8.94
CA VAL A 56 -3.71 -7.58 8.20
C VAL A 56 -2.38 -7.98 8.84
N LYS A 57 -2.37 -9.12 9.51
CA LYS A 57 -1.22 -9.65 10.24
C LYS A 57 -0.90 -11.07 9.79
N PHE A 58 0.39 -11.32 9.58
CA PHE A 58 0.92 -12.66 9.35
C PHE A 58 1.71 -13.08 10.58
N GLU A 59 1.53 -14.33 11.00
CA GLU A 59 2.27 -14.91 12.12
C GLU A 59 3.76 -15.03 11.74
N SER A 60 4.65 -14.63 12.64
CA SER A 60 6.11 -14.64 12.43
C SER A 60 6.61 -13.80 11.24
N ASN A 61 5.80 -12.84 10.76
CA ASN A 61 6.17 -11.95 9.67
C ASN A 61 6.85 -10.69 10.19
N ILE A 62 8.09 -10.46 9.76
CA ILE A 62 8.97 -9.39 10.27
C ILE A 62 8.39 -8.02 9.98
N ILE A 63 7.73 -7.83 8.84
CA ILE A 63 7.11 -6.56 8.47
C ILE A 63 5.94 -6.25 9.40
N THR A 64 5.08 -7.23 9.68
CA THR A 64 3.99 -7.10 10.65
C THR A 64 4.54 -6.83 12.06
N MET A 65 5.56 -7.58 12.48
CA MET A 65 6.20 -7.40 13.79
C MET A 65 6.83 -6.02 13.96
N ALA A 66 7.49 -5.51 12.91
CA ALA A 66 8.06 -4.17 12.90
C ALA A 66 6.98 -3.10 13.05
N ASN A 67 5.85 -3.26 12.35
CA ASN A 67 4.71 -2.36 12.49
C ASN A 67 4.14 -2.36 13.91
N ASP A 68 3.99 -3.54 14.53
CA ASP A 68 3.48 -3.66 15.90
C ASP A 68 4.42 -3.01 16.94
N LYS A 69 5.74 -3.11 16.71
CA LYS A 69 6.75 -2.55 17.62
C LYS A 69 7.03 -1.07 17.39
N GLN A 70 6.54 -0.46 16.30
CA GLN A 70 6.87 0.92 15.94
C GLN A 70 6.39 1.97 16.97
N PHE A 71 5.36 1.65 17.77
CA PHE A 71 4.81 2.53 18.80
C PHE A 71 5.31 2.22 20.21
N ILE A 72 6.12 1.17 20.38
CA ILE A 72 6.67 0.82 21.68
C ILE A 72 7.87 1.74 21.94
N TYR A 73 7.70 2.69 22.85
CA TYR A 73 8.78 3.57 23.32
C TYR A 73 9.82 2.75 24.10
N GLY A 74 10.79 2.21 23.39
CA GLY A 74 11.87 1.41 23.97
C GLY A 74 12.99 1.19 22.97
N LYS A 75 14.21 1.02 23.49
CA LYS A 75 15.35 0.61 22.66
C LYS A 75 15.10 -0.84 22.24
N CYS A 76 14.80 -1.07 20.98
CA CYS A 76 14.71 -2.41 20.43
C CYS A 76 16.13 -2.92 20.15
N ASP A 77 16.48 -4.09 20.67
CA ASP A 77 17.70 -4.79 20.25
C ASP A 77 17.40 -5.53 18.94
N TYR A 78 17.67 -4.87 17.82
CA TYR A 78 17.42 -5.45 16.51
C TYR A 78 18.35 -6.63 16.18
N ASN A 79 19.49 -6.76 16.87
CA ASN A 79 20.36 -7.92 16.69
C ASN A 79 19.71 -9.16 17.32
N THR A 80 19.24 -9.03 18.57
CA THR A 80 18.47 -10.11 19.21
C THR A 80 17.23 -10.45 18.40
N LEU A 81 16.50 -9.44 17.89
CA LEU A 81 15.34 -9.74 17.03
C LEU A 81 15.70 -10.44 15.73
N ARG A 82 16.84 -10.11 15.12
CA ARG A 82 17.31 -10.84 13.94
C ARG A 82 17.69 -12.28 14.28
N GLU A 83 18.33 -12.50 15.42
CA GLU A 83 18.69 -13.86 15.87
C GLU A 83 17.46 -14.70 16.24
N GLU A 84 16.46 -14.09 16.88
CA GLU A 84 15.20 -14.74 17.26
C GLU A 84 14.27 -14.99 16.06
N ASN A 85 14.34 -14.13 15.04
CA ASN A 85 13.50 -14.21 13.86
C ASN A 85 14.38 -14.59 12.67
N GLU A 86 14.53 -15.89 12.43
CA GLU A 86 15.32 -16.44 11.32
C GLU A 86 14.79 -16.06 9.91
N GLY A 87 13.71 -15.28 9.83
CA GLY A 87 13.10 -14.88 8.57
C GLY A 87 13.85 -13.75 7.86
N SER A 88 13.69 -13.65 6.55
CA SER A 88 14.10 -12.48 5.79
C SER A 88 12.93 -11.53 5.55
N VAL A 89 13.23 -10.25 5.24
CA VAL A 89 12.20 -9.29 4.82
C VAL A 89 11.56 -9.75 3.51
N GLU A 90 12.33 -10.43 2.66
CA GLU A 90 11.90 -11.04 1.42
C GLU A 90 10.86 -12.15 1.64
N ASP A 91 11.10 -13.04 2.61
CA ASP A 91 10.12 -14.08 3.00
C ASP A 91 8.83 -13.44 3.52
N SER A 92 8.98 -12.43 4.37
CA SER A 92 7.84 -11.68 4.89
C SER A 92 7.05 -10.97 3.78
N LEU A 93 7.72 -10.45 2.76
CA LEU A 93 7.07 -9.85 1.59
C LEU A 93 6.34 -10.90 0.75
N ASN A 94 6.92 -12.11 0.62
CA ASN A 94 6.32 -13.20 -0.13
C ASN A 94 4.96 -13.63 0.43
N ASP A 95 4.75 -13.57 1.75
CA ASP A 95 3.43 -13.85 2.36
C ASP A 95 2.33 -12.93 1.81
N PHE A 96 2.63 -11.64 1.66
CA PHE A 96 1.71 -10.68 1.05
C PHE A 96 1.51 -10.96 -0.43
N ILE A 97 2.58 -11.26 -1.17
CA ILE A 97 2.50 -11.57 -2.61
C ILE A 97 1.59 -12.78 -2.84
N ILE A 98 1.81 -13.87 -2.09
CA ILE A 98 1.02 -15.10 -2.17
C ILE A 98 -0.44 -14.81 -1.87
N SER A 99 -0.71 -14.07 -0.78
CA SER A 99 -2.06 -13.73 -0.35
C SER A 99 -2.82 -12.86 -1.36
N LEU A 100 -2.11 -12.00 -2.10
CA LEU A 100 -2.70 -11.11 -3.09
C LEU A 100 -2.79 -11.73 -4.50
N ASN A 101 -2.11 -12.85 -4.76
CA ASN A 101 -1.88 -13.34 -6.12
C ASN A 101 -3.17 -13.64 -6.89
N ASP A 102 -4.17 -14.24 -6.23
CA ASP A 102 -5.42 -14.64 -6.87
C ASP A 102 -6.41 -13.48 -7.06
N ILE A 103 -6.22 -12.39 -6.31
CA ILE A 103 -7.15 -11.27 -6.27
C ILE A 103 -6.64 -10.01 -6.97
N LYS A 104 -5.31 -9.87 -7.15
CA LYS A 104 -4.70 -8.65 -7.71
C LYS A 104 -5.23 -8.25 -9.09
N LYS A 105 -5.60 -9.22 -9.92
CA LYS A 105 -6.18 -8.98 -11.25
C LYS A 105 -7.52 -8.24 -11.23
N PHE A 106 -8.24 -8.29 -10.11
CA PHE A 106 -9.54 -7.64 -9.94
C PHE A 106 -9.42 -6.22 -9.37
N ALA A 107 -8.28 -5.89 -8.75
CA ALA A 107 -8.11 -4.61 -8.09
C ALA A 107 -7.96 -3.48 -9.11
N LYS A 108 -8.72 -2.40 -8.86
CA LYS A 108 -8.67 -1.13 -9.58
C LYS A 108 -8.21 0.00 -8.67
N SER A 109 -8.44 -0.13 -7.37
CA SER A 109 -8.04 0.82 -6.34
C SER A 109 -7.25 0.09 -5.26
N PHE A 110 -6.13 0.68 -4.85
CA PHE A 110 -5.30 0.17 -3.76
C PHE A 110 -5.03 1.30 -2.80
N TYR A 111 -5.43 1.10 -1.55
CA TYR A 111 -5.16 2.03 -0.47
C TYR A 111 -4.15 1.42 0.48
N PHE A 112 -3.01 2.08 0.57
CA PHE A 112 -1.94 1.70 1.45
C PHE A 112 -1.90 2.64 2.65
N ASP A 113 -2.24 2.14 3.84
CA ASP A 113 -2.45 2.96 5.01
C ASP A 113 -1.59 2.49 6.18
N TYR A 114 -1.12 3.46 6.96
CA TYR A 114 -0.54 3.26 8.28
C TYR A 114 0.57 2.20 8.33
N SER A 115 1.49 2.29 7.38
CA SER A 115 2.61 1.36 7.24
C SER A 115 3.90 2.17 7.21
N ILE A 116 4.32 2.72 8.36
CA ILE A 116 5.42 3.71 8.48
C ILE A 116 6.69 3.20 7.79
N LYS A 117 7.58 2.50 8.50
CA LYS A 117 8.83 1.99 7.90
C LYS A 117 8.57 0.76 7.04
N ALA A 118 7.63 -0.08 7.46
CA ALA A 118 7.14 -1.23 6.71
C ALA A 118 6.70 -0.87 5.28
N GLY A 119 6.18 0.34 5.09
CA GLY A 119 5.76 0.88 3.79
C GLY A 119 6.85 0.79 2.73
N TYR A 120 8.10 0.99 3.12
CA TYR A 120 9.23 1.00 2.20
C TYR A 120 9.38 -0.35 1.49
N TYR A 121 9.23 -1.46 2.24
CA TYR A 121 9.36 -2.82 1.71
C TYR A 121 8.08 -3.38 1.12
N LEU A 122 6.92 -2.87 1.53
CA LEU A 122 5.62 -3.29 1.01
C LEU A 122 5.23 -2.53 -0.27
N TYR A 123 5.78 -1.34 -0.51
CA TYR A 123 5.49 -0.56 -1.73
C TYR A 123 5.66 -1.36 -3.03
N PRO A 124 6.71 -2.19 -3.22
CA PRO A 124 6.86 -3.03 -4.41
C PRO A 124 5.65 -3.92 -4.73
N LEU A 125 4.81 -4.27 -3.74
CA LEU A 125 3.57 -5.01 -3.98
C LEU A 125 2.65 -4.33 -4.98
N ILE A 126 2.64 -2.99 -4.99
CA ILE A 126 1.78 -2.17 -5.85
C ILE A 126 2.11 -2.41 -7.33
N GLY A 127 3.38 -2.69 -7.66
CA GLY A 127 3.80 -3.02 -9.03
C GLY A 127 3.19 -4.30 -9.59
N ASN A 128 2.60 -5.16 -8.74
CA ASN A 128 1.93 -6.38 -9.19
C ASN A 128 0.48 -6.14 -9.69
N PHE A 129 -0.03 -4.91 -9.60
CA PHE A 129 -1.42 -4.57 -9.93
C PHE A 129 -1.53 -3.87 -11.29
N ASN A 130 -1.48 -4.65 -12.36
CA ASN A 130 -1.50 -4.13 -13.74
C ASN A 130 -2.77 -3.32 -14.10
N ASN A 131 -3.87 -3.55 -13.39
CA ASN A 131 -5.18 -2.91 -13.63
C ASN A 131 -5.44 -1.71 -12.70
N LEU A 132 -4.43 -1.28 -11.93
CA LEU A 132 -4.60 -0.23 -10.95
C LEU A 132 -4.84 1.12 -11.62
N THR A 133 -6.00 1.72 -11.32
CA THR A 133 -6.37 3.05 -11.79
C THR A 133 -6.29 4.09 -10.67
N GLU A 134 -6.39 3.67 -9.42
CA GLU A 134 -6.33 4.55 -8.26
C GLU A 134 -5.35 4.01 -7.22
N LEU A 135 -4.47 4.89 -6.73
CA LEU A 135 -3.52 4.58 -5.68
C LEU A 135 -3.60 5.67 -4.63
N LYS A 136 -3.82 5.26 -3.39
CA LYS A 136 -3.76 6.15 -2.23
C LYS A 136 -2.73 5.60 -1.26
N ILE A 137 -1.83 6.44 -0.78
CA ILE A 137 -0.84 6.09 0.24
C ILE A 137 -0.95 7.12 1.36
N LYS A 138 -1.07 6.63 2.59
CA LYS A 138 -1.19 7.47 3.78
C LYS A 138 -0.26 7.00 4.89
N LEU A 139 0.37 7.94 5.59
CA LEU A 139 1.16 7.70 6.80
C LEU A 139 2.14 6.53 6.63
N SER A 140 2.95 6.59 5.57
CA SER A 140 3.82 5.49 5.15
C SER A 140 5.12 6.03 4.56
N HIS A 141 6.19 5.26 4.67
CA HIS A 141 7.44 5.52 3.97
C HIS A 141 7.42 4.75 2.65
N ILE A 142 7.90 5.34 1.56
CA ILE A 142 8.04 4.63 0.27
C ILE A 142 9.40 4.96 -0.37
N PRO A 143 9.96 4.10 -1.23
CA PRO A 143 11.21 4.42 -1.91
C PRO A 143 11.03 5.61 -2.86
N PHE A 144 11.88 6.63 -2.77
CA PHE A 144 11.77 7.83 -3.60
C PHE A 144 11.92 7.50 -5.09
N LYS A 145 12.82 6.56 -5.43
CA LYS A 145 12.96 6.05 -6.79
C LYS A 145 11.68 5.45 -7.34
N ALA A 146 10.96 4.70 -6.50
CA ALA A 146 9.73 4.04 -6.92
C ALA A 146 8.62 5.06 -7.17
N PHE A 147 8.59 6.15 -6.39
CA PHE A 147 7.75 7.31 -6.69
C PHE A 147 8.18 8.01 -8.00
N ALA A 148 9.47 8.22 -8.23
CA ALA A 148 9.95 8.84 -9.47
C ALA A 148 9.58 7.99 -10.71
N ASP A 149 9.60 6.66 -10.59
CA ASP A 149 9.23 5.73 -11.66
C ASP A 149 7.74 5.35 -11.68
N ILE A 150 6.87 6.07 -10.96
CA ILE A 150 5.48 5.64 -10.77
C ILE A 150 4.68 5.56 -12.07
N GLY A 151 4.90 6.47 -13.02
CA GLY A 151 4.25 6.44 -14.33
C GLY A 151 4.72 5.29 -15.22
N LYS A 152 5.94 4.79 -15.00
CA LYS A 152 6.47 3.60 -15.69
C LYS A 152 5.89 2.32 -15.09
N THR A 153 5.78 2.28 -13.76
CA THR A 153 5.33 1.10 -13.01
C THR A 153 3.81 0.94 -13.04
N LEU A 154 3.06 2.06 -13.03
CA LEU A 154 1.61 2.09 -12.95
C LEU A 154 1.02 2.97 -14.08
N PRO A 155 1.17 2.56 -15.35
CA PRO A 155 0.80 3.40 -16.51
C PRO A 155 -0.71 3.66 -16.62
N ASN A 156 -1.54 2.81 -16.01
CA ASN A 156 -3.01 2.91 -16.03
C ASN A 156 -3.58 3.83 -14.94
N LEU A 157 -2.72 4.37 -14.08
CA LEU A 157 -3.14 5.16 -12.94
C LEU A 157 -3.73 6.50 -13.41
N ASN A 158 -4.95 6.81 -12.97
CA ASN A 158 -5.64 8.06 -13.26
C ASN A 158 -5.86 8.93 -12.00
N ARG A 159 -5.58 8.37 -10.83
CA ARG A 159 -5.71 9.02 -9.52
C ARG A 159 -4.55 8.61 -8.62
N LEU A 160 -3.78 9.60 -8.15
CA LEU A 160 -2.71 9.40 -7.19
C LEU A 160 -2.92 10.30 -5.97
N GLU A 161 -2.92 9.70 -4.79
CA GLU A 161 -3.01 10.40 -3.51
C GLU A 161 -1.88 9.99 -2.58
N LEU A 162 -1.12 10.98 -2.12
CA LEU A 162 -0.05 10.82 -1.15
C LEU A 162 -0.32 11.77 0.02
N GLU A 163 -0.53 11.22 1.21
CA GLU A 163 -0.90 11.98 2.42
C GLU A 163 0.01 11.61 3.60
N CYS A 164 0.83 12.56 4.05
CA CYS A 164 1.82 12.31 5.10
C CYS A 164 2.74 11.13 4.75
N VAL A 165 3.28 11.15 3.53
CA VAL A 165 4.17 10.11 3.00
C VAL A 165 5.60 10.61 3.03
N ASP A 166 6.51 9.78 3.51
CA ASP A 166 7.94 10.08 3.48
C ASP A 166 8.61 9.30 2.33
N LEU A 167 9.23 10.03 1.41
CA LEU A 167 9.97 9.49 0.28
C LEU A 167 11.41 9.20 0.72
N ILE A 168 11.77 7.94 0.85
CA ILE A 168 13.06 7.54 1.41
C ILE A 168 14.05 7.29 0.28
N LYS A 169 15.23 7.92 0.38
CA LYS A 169 16.38 7.69 -0.52
C LYS A 169 17.65 7.37 0.25
N SER A 170 18.60 6.73 -0.42
CA SER A 170 19.97 6.60 0.06
C SER A 170 20.75 7.91 -0.12
N ALA A 171 21.80 8.13 0.66
CA ALA A 171 22.69 9.28 0.48
C ALA A 171 23.46 9.24 -0.87
N ILE A 172 23.66 8.06 -1.45
CA ILE A 172 24.30 7.90 -2.76
C ILE A 172 23.31 8.00 -3.92
N GLU A 173 22.00 8.03 -3.63
CA GLU A 173 20.96 8.07 -4.63
C GLU A 173 20.68 9.52 -5.06
N VAL A 174 20.98 9.81 -6.31
CA VAL A 174 20.72 11.12 -6.92
C VAL A 174 19.50 10.98 -7.82
N ILE A 175 18.37 11.51 -7.34
CA ILE A 175 17.12 11.63 -8.11
C ILE A 175 16.90 13.12 -8.32
N SER A 176 16.91 13.53 -9.58
CA SER A 176 16.56 14.88 -9.99
C SER A 176 15.06 15.00 -10.24
N GLU A 177 14.56 16.23 -10.24
CA GLU A 177 13.18 16.53 -10.61
C GLU A 177 12.79 16.01 -11.99
N LYS A 178 13.75 15.92 -12.93
CA LYS A 178 13.50 15.47 -14.30
C LYS A 178 13.30 13.96 -14.41
N ASP A 179 13.70 13.21 -13.39
CA ASP A 179 13.59 11.75 -13.35
C ASP A 179 12.18 11.29 -12.97
N ILE A 180 11.36 12.20 -12.40
CA ILE A 180 9.99 11.90 -12.00
C ILE A 180 9.12 11.79 -13.25
N VAL A 181 8.48 10.64 -13.43
CA VAL A 181 7.58 10.34 -14.53
C VAL A 181 6.19 10.03 -13.97
N PHE A 182 5.23 10.89 -14.26
CA PHE A 182 3.83 10.67 -13.89
C PHE A 182 3.10 9.77 -14.92
N PRO A 183 2.06 9.03 -14.50
CA PRO A 183 1.24 8.24 -15.40
C PRO A 183 0.58 9.13 -16.48
N PRO A 184 0.52 8.68 -17.74
CA PRO A 184 0.04 9.51 -18.86
C PRO A 184 -1.45 9.86 -18.78
N ASN A 185 -2.24 9.09 -18.03
CA ASN A 185 -3.68 9.30 -17.86
C ASN A 185 -4.02 9.91 -16.48
N LEU A 186 -3.03 10.44 -15.75
CA LEU A 186 -3.22 11.00 -14.42
C LEU A 186 -4.13 12.22 -14.47
N SER A 187 -5.35 12.09 -13.94
CA SER A 187 -6.39 13.12 -13.95
C SER A 187 -6.55 13.82 -12.61
N TYR A 188 -6.15 13.16 -11.53
CA TYR A 188 -6.19 13.69 -10.17
C TYR A 188 -4.88 13.38 -9.44
N LEU A 189 -4.27 14.43 -8.88
CA LEU A 189 -3.07 14.34 -8.06
C LEU A 189 -3.32 15.06 -6.73
N LYS A 190 -3.15 14.34 -5.62
CA LYS A 190 -3.14 14.91 -4.28
C LYS A 190 -1.79 14.65 -3.64
N ILE A 191 -1.14 15.71 -3.19
CA ILE A 191 0.13 15.68 -2.46
C ILE A 191 -0.07 16.51 -1.20
N PHE A 192 -0.05 15.84 -0.06
CA PHE A 192 -0.26 16.45 1.24
C PHE A 192 0.88 16.09 2.18
N SER A 193 1.62 17.10 2.65
CA SER A 193 2.63 16.96 3.70
C SER A 193 3.67 15.85 3.45
N ILE A 194 4.44 15.95 2.36
CA ILE A 194 5.47 14.97 1.98
C ILE A 194 6.87 15.48 2.34
N TYR A 195 7.74 14.57 2.80
CA TYR A 195 9.19 14.79 2.89
C TYR A 195 9.97 13.87 1.97
N VAL A 196 11.20 14.28 1.67
CA VAL A 196 12.26 13.39 1.20
C VAL A 196 13.22 13.14 2.36
N ILE A 197 13.37 11.89 2.77
CA ILE A 197 14.23 11.47 3.87
C ILE A 197 15.46 10.77 3.30
N ILE A 198 16.64 11.23 3.68
CA ILE A 198 17.90 10.53 3.41
C ILE A 198 18.19 9.59 4.57
N SER A 199 18.32 8.29 4.28
CA SER A 199 18.59 7.27 5.29
C SER A 199 19.86 6.50 4.96
N THR A 200 20.73 6.35 5.97
CA THR A 200 21.92 5.49 5.91
C THR A 200 21.62 4.05 6.33
N LEU A 201 20.41 3.76 6.81
CA LEU A 201 20.03 2.46 7.35
C LEU A 201 19.51 1.49 6.27
N LEU A 202 19.35 1.94 5.03
CA LEU A 202 18.76 1.12 3.96
C LEU A 202 19.59 -0.11 3.58
N SER A 203 20.88 -0.15 3.94
CA SER A 203 21.75 -1.32 3.77
C SER A 203 21.40 -2.46 4.72
N ASP A 204 20.68 -2.19 5.80
CA ASP A 204 20.28 -3.17 6.81
C ASP A 204 18.76 -3.09 7.05
N PRO A 205 17.96 -3.97 6.41
CA PRO A 205 16.50 -3.92 6.53
C PRO A 205 15.97 -4.06 7.95
N TYR A 206 16.64 -4.87 8.77
CA TYR A 206 16.26 -5.07 10.17
C TYR A 206 16.50 -3.80 10.98
N GLU A 207 17.68 -3.20 10.85
CA GLU A 207 17.97 -1.94 11.53
C GLU A 207 17.01 -0.86 11.05
N TYR A 208 16.77 -0.73 9.74
CA TYR A 208 15.82 0.26 9.24
C TYR A 208 14.41 0.06 9.82
N LEU A 209 13.89 -1.16 9.84
CA LEU A 209 12.54 -1.48 10.32
C LEU A 209 12.37 -1.27 11.84
N PHE A 210 13.30 -1.77 12.66
CA PHE A 210 13.12 -1.83 14.11
C PHE A 210 13.79 -0.68 14.89
N ASN A 211 14.62 0.12 14.23
CA ASN A 211 15.30 1.23 14.91
C ASN A 211 14.31 2.37 15.21
N THR A 212 13.86 2.47 16.46
CA THR A 212 12.93 3.50 16.92
C THR A 212 13.61 4.82 17.28
N LYS A 213 14.95 4.88 17.24
CA LYS A 213 15.66 6.12 17.57
C LYS A 213 15.44 7.15 16.48
N VAL A 214 15.20 8.38 16.91
CA VAL A 214 15.26 9.58 16.04
C VAL A 214 16.72 9.76 15.64
N TYR A 215 17.18 9.04 14.61
CA TYR A 215 18.48 9.31 14.01
C TYR A 215 18.45 10.70 13.37
N PRO A 216 19.62 11.36 13.20
CA PRO A 216 19.72 12.57 12.39
C PRO A 216 19.39 12.21 10.93
N ILE A 217 18.10 12.22 10.65
CA ILE A 217 17.54 12.16 9.32
C ILE A 217 17.69 13.58 8.79
N SER A 218 18.61 13.78 7.85
CA SER A 218 18.49 14.94 6.99
C SER A 218 17.23 14.72 6.16
N TYR A 219 16.28 15.63 6.31
CA TYR A 219 15.09 15.68 5.50
C TYR A 219 15.14 16.91 4.60
N GLU A 220 14.57 16.76 3.43
CA GLU A 220 14.31 17.81 2.48
C GLU A 220 12.79 17.89 2.33
N TYR A 221 12.26 19.09 2.17
CA TYR A 221 10.87 19.25 1.80
C TYR A 221 10.69 18.82 0.34
N PHE A 222 9.62 18.09 0.06
CA PHE A 222 9.30 17.73 -1.31
C PHE A 222 8.93 19.01 -2.11
N THR A 223 9.60 19.20 -3.24
CA THR A 223 9.30 20.25 -4.21
C THR A 223 8.59 19.63 -5.41
N LEU A 224 7.49 20.23 -5.82
CA LEU A 224 6.77 19.82 -7.01
C LEU A 224 7.58 20.20 -8.24
N SER A 225 8.04 19.19 -8.98
CA SER A 225 8.90 19.36 -10.14
C SER A 225 8.20 20.09 -11.29
N LYS A 226 8.95 20.93 -12.03
CA LYS A 226 8.48 21.60 -13.25
C LYS A 226 8.28 20.59 -14.41
N ILE A 227 7.20 19.81 -14.34
CA ILE A 227 6.82 18.77 -15.31
C ILE A 227 5.39 19.02 -15.83
N SER A 228 5.19 18.85 -17.13
CA SER A 228 3.85 18.91 -17.72
C SER A 228 3.10 17.59 -17.53
N ILE A 229 1.87 17.67 -17.01
CA ILE A 229 0.94 16.53 -16.92
C ILE A 229 -0.35 16.92 -17.67
N PRO A 230 -0.40 16.79 -19.00
CA PRO A 230 -1.50 17.32 -19.81
C PRO A 230 -2.89 16.77 -19.44
N SER A 231 -2.95 15.54 -18.92
CA SER A 231 -4.20 14.90 -18.49
C SER A 231 -4.74 15.41 -17.16
N LEU A 232 -3.96 16.20 -16.40
CA LEU A 232 -4.28 16.55 -15.01
C LEU A 232 -5.43 17.55 -14.93
N LYS A 233 -6.57 17.11 -14.41
CA LYS A 233 -7.78 17.94 -14.25
C LYS A 233 -7.82 18.64 -12.91
N ARG A 234 -7.34 17.98 -11.85
CA ARG A 234 -7.34 18.52 -10.48
C ARG A 234 -6.03 18.22 -9.76
N LEU A 235 -5.51 19.25 -9.11
CA LEU A 235 -4.35 19.20 -8.23
C LEU A 235 -4.77 19.67 -6.85
N ASP A 236 -4.53 18.83 -5.84
CA ASP A 236 -4.67 19.20 -4.43
C ASP A 236 -3.26 19.15 -3.82
N PHE A 237 -2.56 20.29 -3.77
CA PHE A 237 -1.21 20.40 -3.23
C PHE A 237 -1.21 21.19 -1.93
N ILE A 238 -0.81 20.56 -0.83
CA ILE A 238 -0.70 21.19 0.49
C ILE A 238 0.67 20.79 1.06
N PRO A 239 1.68 21.68 0.97
CA PRO A 239 2.99 21.41 1.53
C PRO A 239 2.92 21.36 3.06
N LYS A 240 3.93 20.76 3.69
CA LYS A 240 3.99 20.66 5.15
C LYS A 240 4.33 22.00 5.82
N ASP A 241 5.06 22.86 5.11
CA ASP A 241 5.31 24.24 5.50
C ASP A 241 4.37 25.19 4.74
N LYS A 242 4.58 26.50 4.91
CA LYS A 242 3.81 27.55 4.24
C LYS A 242 4.46 28.01 2.93
N GLU A 243 5.48 27.31 2.43
CA GLU A 243 6.21 27.72 1.22
C GLU A 243 5.51 27.17 -0.04
N ASN A 244 5.72 27.85 -1.17
CA ASN A 244 5.10 27.48 -2.45
C ASN A 244 5.59 26.10 -2.98
N ARG A 245 6.84 25.73 -2.67
CA ARG A 245 7.43 24.39 -2.97
C ARG A 245 7.26 23.96 -4.44
N GLY A 246 7.47 24.87 -5.38
CA GLY A 246 7.44 24.57 -6.83
C GLY A 246 6.05 24.58 -7.47
N LEU A 247 5.01 24.96 -6.71
CA LEU A 247 3.62 24.97 -7.21
C LEU A 247 3.43 26.01 -8.33
N GLU A 248 4.02 27.20 -8.20
CA GLU A 248 3.96 28.24 -9.25
C GLU A 248 4.56 27.72 -10.57
N GLU A 249 5.78 27.20 -10.52
CA GLU A 249 6.49 26.67 -11.69
C GLU A 249 5.79 25.48 -12.32
N PHE A 250 5.12 24.64 -11.51
CA PHE A 250 4.30 23.54 -11.99
C PHE A 250 3.06 24.04 -12.74
N LEU A 251 2.39 25.08 -12.22
CA LEU A 251 1.16 25.62 -12.82
C LEU A 251 1.42 26.37 -14.13
N GLU A 252 2.60 26.99 -14.29
CA GLU A 252 3.03 27.65 -15.54
C GLU A 252 3.07 26.70 -16.74
N LEU A 253 3.23 25.38 -16.55
CA LEU A 253 3.29 24.42 -17.66
C LEU A 253 1.92 23.97 -18.16
N LYS A 254 0.84 24.40 -17.51
CA LYS A 254 -0.54 24.02 -17.83
C LYS A 254 -1.27 25.10 -18.65
N TYR A 255 -0.74 26.32 -18.66
CA TYR A 255 -1.30 27.50 -19.34
C TYR A 255 -0.25 28.08 -20.30
#